data_AF-A0A6P4Y4D9-F1
#
_entry.id   AF-A0A6P4Y4D9-F1
#
_cell.length_a   1.000
_cell.length_b   1.000
_cell.length_c   1.000
_cell.angle_alpha   90.00
_cell.angle_beta   90.00
_cell.angle_gamma   90.00
#
_symmetry.space_group_name_H-M   'P 1'
#
loop_
_entity.id
_entity.type
_entity.pdbx_description
1 polymer ?
#
loop_
_entity_poly.entity_id
_entity_poly.type
_entity_poly.pdbx_seq_one_letter_code
_entity_poly.pdbx_strand_id
1 'polypeptide(L)'
;MSSMSSLKSRLLPAITTVTSVGVGVWLGVQYERKTLPFPSVFAKTSSPSDEVDTRTVPGHLVPVPPGPSSHTSPGKAGQIMRFGFPGLTDLKSREGYVVSYDRRNRNPHWVFEHLTSAHIRGESDRQECDFKEDETIHPYFRATNWDFKRSGYDRGHLAAAANHRHSQSAMGDTFYLSNISPQVGEGFNRDAWNRLERYVRGLTKQFNNVYVCTGPLYLPRMESDGKMYVKYEVIGRNHVAVPTHFFKVIACETNKGELILESYVMPNAKIDNNYPLKNFLVPVESIERASGLLLFDRIPRNTFKAINGRQP
;
A
#
# COMPACT_ATOMS: atom_id res chain seq x y z
N MET A 1 14.59 66.15 -10.14
CA MET A 1 13.70 66.58 -9.04
C MET A 1 12.46 65.71 -9.11
N SER A 2 12.39 64.66 -8.28
CA SER A 2 11.60 64.60 -7.02
C SER A 2 10.10 64.39 -7.32
N SER A 3 9.31 63.48 -6.76
CA SER A 3 9.43 62.58 -5.61
C SER A 3 8.29 61.53 -5.69
N MET A 4 8.40 60.53 -4.81
CA MET A 4 7.65 59.28 -4.63
C MET A 4 6.16 59.39 -4.21
N SER A 5 5.51 58.23 -4.37
CA SER A 5 4.59 57.55 -3.44
C SER A 5 3.07 57.64 -3.69
N SER A 6 2.44 56.48 -3.92
CA SER A 6 1.45 55.92 -2.99
C SER A 6 1.01 54.50 -3.39
N LEU A 7 1.11 53.60 -2.41
CA LEU A 7 0.62 52.22 -2.39
C LEU A 7 -0.91 52.18 -2.49
N LYS A 8 -1.47 51.34 -3.38
CA LYS A 8 -2.79 50.71 -3.15
C LYS A 8 -2.76 49.25 -3.57
N SER A 9 -3.03 48.42 -2.56
CA SER A 9 -3.35 46.99 -2.58
C SER A 9 -4.11 46.51 -3.81
N ARG A 10 -3.67 45.41 -4.43
CA ARG A 10 -4.54 44.56 -5.24
C ARG A 10 -4.37 43.08 -4.88
N LEU A 11 -5.54 42.48 -4.68
CA LEU A 11 -5.84 41.16 -4.17
C LEU A 11 -5.27 40.03 -5.04
N LEU A 12 -4.99 38.91 -4.36
CA LEU A 12 -4.85 37.57 -4.92
C LEU A 12 -6.07 37.22 -5.80
N PRO A 13 -5.89 36.59 -6.98
CA PRO A 13 -7.00 35.99 -7.70
C PRO A 13 -7.46 34.72 -6.96
N ALA A 14 -8.74 34.71 -6.59
CA ALA A 14 -9.45 33.54 -6.09
C ALA A 14 -9.36 32.39 -7.10
N ILE A 15 -8.82 31.26 -6.66
CA ILE A 15 -8.87 30.00 -7.42
C ILE A 15 -10.26 29.42 -7.20
N THR A 16 -11.09 29.47 -8.24
CA THR A 16 -12.40 28.83 -8.29
C THR A 16 -12.21 27.31 -8.28
N THR A 17 -12.55 26.68 -7.17
CA THR A 17 -12.49 25.22 -6.98
C THR A 17 -13.57 24.54 -7.81
N VAL A 18 -13.22 24.03 -8.98
CA VAL A 18 -14.08 23.08 -9.71
C VAL A 18 -13.96 21.71 -9.04
N THR A 19 -15.08 21.24 -8.52
CA THR A 19 -15.34 19.96 -7.85
C THR A 19 -15.08 18.75 -8.79
N SER A 20 -13.81 18.44 -9.06
CA SER A 20 -13.43 17.41 -10.05
C SER A 20 -13.32 15.98 -9.48
N VAL A 21 -13.38 15.77 -8.16
CA VAL A 21 -13.22 14.44 -7.55
C VAL A 21 -14.54 13.67 -7.44
N GLY A 22 -15.68 14.37 -7.29
CA GLY A 22 -17.00 13.72 -7.40
C GLY A 22 -17.15 13.04 -8.77
N VAL A 23 -16.63 13.69 -9.81
CA VAL A 23 -16.58 13.14 -11.16
C VAL A 23 -15.52 12.04 -11.29
N GLY A 24 -14.35 12.12 -10.65
CA GLY A 24 -13.32 11.06 -10.70
C GLY A 24 -13.74 9.75 -10.03
N VAL A 25 -14.35 9.83 -8.84
CA VAL A 25 -14.93 8.67 -8.13
C VAL A 25 -16.13 8.14 -8.91
N TRP A 26 -17.03 9.01 -9.40
CA TRP A 26 -18.17 8.59 -10.20
C TRP A 26 -17.76 7.99 -11.56
N LEU A 27 -16.73 8.52 -12.23
CA LEU A 27 -16.18 7.98 -13.47
C LEU A 27 -15.44 6.66 -13.23
N GLY A 28 -14.78 6.48 -12.08
CA GLY A 28 -14.19 5.20 -11.72
C GLY A 28 -15.25 4.14 -11.43
N VAL A 29 -16.31 4.52 -10.70
CA VAL A 29 -17.51 3.70 -10.51
C VAL A 29 -18.25 3.44 -11.83
N GLN A 30 -18.27 4.38 -12.77
CA GLN A 30 -18.88 4.21 -14.10
C GLN A 30 -18.03 3.32 -15.00
N TYR A 31 -16.71 3.45 -14.98
CA TYR A 31 -15.77 2.59 -15.72
C TYR A 31 -15.87 1.15 -15.19
N GLU A 32 -15.85 1.00 -13.86
CA GLU A 32 -16.08 -0.27 -13.16
C GLU A 32 -17.42 -0.90 -13.56
N ARG A 33 -18.52 -0.12 -13.65
CA ARG A 33 -19.84 -0.58 -14.11
C ARG A 33 -19.96 -0.87 -15.61
N LYS A 34 -19.14 -0.24 -16.47
CA LYS A 34 -19.27 -0.33 -17.94
C LYS A 34 -18.29 -1.30 -18.60
N THR A 35 -17.15 -1.58 -17.98
CA THR A 35 -16.07 -2.40 -18.57
C THR A 35 -15.74 -3.66 -17.78
N LEU A 36 -16.19 -3.76 -16.53
CA LEU A 36 -16.05 -4.95 -15.70
C LEU A 36 -17.46 -5.43 -15.29
N PRO A 37 -17.73 -6.74 -15.21
CA PRO A 37 -19.07 -7.27 -14.92
C PRO A 37 -19.46 -7.13 -13.43
N PHE A 38 -19.09 -6.06 -12.73
CA PHE A 38 -19.20 -5.95 -11.27
C PHE A 38 -19.85 -4.63 -10.78
N PRO A 39 -20.73 -4.67 -9.75
CA PRO A 39 -21.19 -3.48 -9.06
C PRO A 39 -20.16 -2.95 -8.04
N SER A 40 -20.08 -1.62 -7.95
CA SER A 40 -19.19 -0.89 -7.04
C SER A 40 -19.45 -1.16 -5.56
N VAL A 41 -18.38 -1.47 -4.81
CA VAL A 41 -18.39 -1.72 -3.35
C VAL A 41 -18.39 -0.43 -2.53
N PHE A 42 -18.12 0.73 -3.15
CA PHE A 42 -17.92 2.00 -2.43
C PHE A 42 -19.13 2.96 -2.48
N ALA A 43 -20.35 2.42 -2.48
CA ALA A 43 -21.57 3.23 -2.40
C ALA A 43 -22.07 3.37 -0.95
N LYS A 44 -21.95 4.61 -0.42
CA LYS A 44 -22.67 5.21 0.72
C LYS A 44 -22.81 4.36 1.99
N THR A 45 -21.93 4.60 2.97
CA THR A 45 -22.30 4.42 4.38
C THR A 45 -22.88 5.72 4.92
N SER A 46 -24.20 5.74 5.08
CA SER A 46 -24.92 6.66 5.96
C SER A 46 -24.51 6.39 7.41
N SER A 47 -24.23 7.45 8.16
CA SER A 47 -23.98 7.45 9.59
C SER A 47 -25.24 7.05 10.38
N PRO A 48 -25.16 6.08 11.31
CA PRO A 48 -26.09 6.01 12.43
C PRO A 48 -25.45 6.72 13.63
N SER A 49 -26.06 7.84 14.00
CA SER A 49 -26.11 8.30 15.38
C SER A 49 -26.87 7.26 16.18
N ASP A 50 -26.29 6.75 17.27
CA ASP A 50 -27.03 6.39 18.48
C ASP A 50 -26.03 6.22 19.64
N GLU A 51 -26.42 6.78 20.78
CA GLU A 51 -25.70 6.87 22.04
C GLU A 51 -25.43 5.47 22.64
N VAL A 52 -24.23 5.26 23.18
CA VAL A 52 -23.91 4.09 24.00
C VAL A 52 -23.60 4.52 25.42
N ASP A 53 -24.45 4.05 26.32
CA ASP A 53 -24.43 4.15 27.78
C ASP A 53 -23.11 3.64 28.39
N THR A 54 -22.40 4.51 29.10
CA THR A 54 -21.16 4.19 29.81
C THR A 54 -21.46 3.64 31.20
N ARG A 55 -21.30 2.32 31.39
CA ARG A 55 -21.11 1.73 32.72
C ARG A 55 -19.67 1.30 32.93
N THR A 56 -19.08 1.95 33.92
CA THR A 56 -17.69 1.88 34.38
C THR A 56 -17.39 0.54 35.07
N VAL A 57 -16.24 -0.07 34.75
CA VAL A 57 -15.59 -1.08 35.61
C VAL A 57 -14.14 -0.63 35.84
N PRO A 58 -13.68 -0.46 37.10
CA PRO A 58 -12.32 0.02 37.36
C PRO A 58 -11.31 -1.14 37.27
N GLY A 59 -10.44 -1.09 36.26
CA GLY A 59 -9.21 -1.87 36.19
C GLY A 59 -8.02 -1.02 36.60
N HIS A 60 -7.43 -1.31 37.76
CA HIS A 60 -6.22 -0.65 38.26
C HIS A 60 -5.01 -1.17 37.47
N LEU A 61 -4.41 -0.35 36.61
CA LEU A 61 -3.14 -0.65 35.94
C LEU A 61 -1.98 -0.11 36.77
N VAL A 62 -1.11 -1.00 37.24
CA VAL A 62 0.15 -0.64 37.91
C VAL A 62 1.18 -0.23 36.85
N PRO A 63 1.88 0.92 36.97
CA PRO A 63 2.92 1.31 36.04
C PRO A 63 4.17 0.43 36.18
N VAL A 64 4.67 -0.10 35.07
CA VAL A 64 5.99 -0.75 34.99
C VAL A 64 7.07 0.34 34.82
N PRO A 65 8.19 0.31 35.56
CA PRO A 65 9.24 1.33 35.43
C PRO A 65 9.95 1.25 34.07
N PRO A 66 10.39 2.37 33.48
CA PRO A 66 11.20 2.35 32.27
C PRO A 66 12.61 1.83 32.60
N GLY A 67 13.01 0.74 31.94
CA GLY A 67 14.39 0.27 31.92
C GLY A 67 15.30 1.20 31.11
N PRO A 68 16.64 1.11 31.28
CA PRO A 68 17.58 2.08 30.74
C PRO A 68 17.56 2.10 29.21
N SER A 69 17.32 3.28 28.65
CA SER A 69 17.37 3.58 27.23
C SER A 69 18.83 3.56 26.74
N SER A 70 19.26 2.46 26.14
CA SER A 70 20.40 2.49 25.25
C SER A 70 19.96 3.15 23.94
N HIS A 71 20.58 4.28 23.60
CA HIS A 71 20.47 4.87 22.27
C HIS A 71 21.24 4.01 21.27
N THR A 72 20.72 2.82 20.98
CA THR A 72 21.10 2.07 19.79
C THR A 72 20.31 2.63 18.62
N SER A 73 21.01 3.16 17.61
CA SER A 73 20.41 3.48 16.32
C SER A 73 19.58 2.28 15.86
N PRO A 74 18.29 2.46 15.49
CA PRO A 74 17.47 1.34 15.08
C PRO A 74 18.14 0.63 13.90
N GLY A 75 18.27 -0.70 14.00
CA GLY A 75 18.70 -1.53 12.87
C GLY A 75 17.77 -1.31 11.66
N LYS A 76 18.18 -1.76 10.47
CA LYS A 76 17.44 -1.52 9.20
C LYS A 76 15.93 -1.75 9.31
N ALA A 77 15.50 -2.84 9.96
CA ALA A 77 14.09 -3.13 10.21
C ALA A 77 13.38 -2.05 11.05
N GLY A 78 14.04 -1.52 12.08
CA GLY A 78 13.49 -0.43 12.90
C GLY A 78 13.35 0.89 12.14
N GLN A 79 14.21 1.14 11.14
CA GLN A 79 14.07 2.29 10.25
C GLN A 79 12.88 2.13 9.30
N ILE A 80 12.72 0.94 8.71
CA ILE A 80 11.60 0.62 7.83
C ILE A 80 10.27 0.71 8.59
N MET A 81 10.22 0.16 9.82
CA MET A 81 9.00 0.05 10.63
C MET A 81 8.82 1.24 11.60
N ARG A 82 9.39 2.41 11.28
CA ARG A 82 9.33 3.63 12.10
C ARG A 82 7.89 3.96 12.53
N PHE A 83 6.92 3.76 11.64
CA PHE A 83 5.52 4.14 11.83
C PHE A 83 4.60 3.00 12.26
N GLY A 84 5.17 1.90 12.77
CA GLY A 84 4.40 0.79 13.32
C GLY A 84 4.32 -0.40 12.37
N PHE A 85 3.87 -1.53 12.92
CA PHE A 85 3.70 -2.78 12.20
C PHE A 85 2.22 -2.96 11.85
N PRO A 86 1.84 -3.13 10.58
CA PRO A 86 0.44 -3.32 10.21
C PRO A 86 -0.26 -4.51 10.88
N GLY A 87 0.53 -5.53 11.21
CA GLY A 87 0.18 -6.69 12.01
C GLY A 87 1.46 -7.43 12.42
N LEU A 88 1.39 -8.49 13.22
CA LEU A 88 2.59 -9.18 13.75
C LEU A 88 2.73 -10.63 13.30
N THR A 89 1.87 -11.09 12.40
CA THR A 89 1.84 -12.49 11.94
C THR A 89 3.05 -12.81 11.06
N ASP A 90 3.78 -13.89 11.39
CA ASP A 90 4.87 -14.48 10.57
C ASP A 90 5.78 -13.45 9.89
N LEU A 91 6.39 -12.59 10.72
CA LEU A 91 7.26 -11.51 10.29
C LEU A 91 8.64 -12.03 9.85
N LYS A 92 9.13 -11.50 8.73
CA LYS A 92 10.49 -11.70 8.25
C LYS A 92 11.11 -10.36 7.90
N SER A 93 12.31 -10.11 8.41
CA SER A 93 13.14 -8.98 7.99
C SER A 93 14.03 -9.42 6.84
N ARG A 94 13.98 -8.68 5.74
CA ARG A 94 14.91 -8.79 4.60
C ARG A 94 15.85 -7.59 4.60
N GLU A 95 16.81 -7.56 3.69
CA GLU A 95 17.79 -6.47 3.67
C GLU A 95 17.16 -5.11 3.37
N GLY A 96 16.17 -5.07 2.46
CA GLY A 96 15.53 -3.83 1.99
C GLY A 96 14.06 -3.64 2.38
N TYR A 97 13.41 -4.64 2.97
CA TYR A 97 11.98 -4.60 3.31
C TYR A 97 11.65 -5.53 4.49
N VAL A 98 10.47 -5.35 5.08
CA VAL A 98 9.88 -6.27 6.06
C VAL A 98 8.63 -6.88 5.45
N VAL A 99 8.40 -8.17 5.66
CA VAL A 99 7.21 -8.89 5.17
C VAL A 99 6.52 -9.63 6.30
N SER A 100 5.19 -9.59 6.30
CA SER A 100 4.32 -10.49 7.07
C SER A 100 3.72 -11.50 6.10
N TYR A 101 3.93 -12.80 6.35
CA TYR A 101 3.53 -13.86 5.43
C TYR A 101 2.22 -14.56 5.85
N ASP A 102 1.27 -14.68 4.92
CA ASP A 102 0.03 -15.44 5.14
C ASP A 102 0.26 -16.91 4.74
N ARG A 103 0.55 -17.75 5.73
CA ARG A 103 0.73 -19.20 5.52
C ARG A 103 -0.50 -19.89 4.92
N ARG A 104 -1.72 -19.36 5.13
CA ARG A 104 -2.97 -19.91 4.58
C ARG A 104 -3.13 -19.54 3.11
N ASN A 105 -2.77 -18.33 2.72
CA ASN A 105 -2.90 -17.88 1.33
C ASN A 105 -1.63 -18.09 0.48
N ARG A 106 -0.51 -18.44 1.13
CA ARG A 106 0.82 -18.66 0.52
C ARG A 106 1.36 -17.41 -0.20
N ASN A 107 0.96 -16.23 0.26
CA ASN A 107 1.43 -14.92 -0.19
C ASN A 107 1.49 -13.94 1.01
N PRO A 108 2.07 -12.73 0.88
CA PRO A 108 2.12 -11.79 2.00
C PRO A 108 0.74 -11.36 2.52
N HIS A 109 0.62 -11.14 3.82
CA HIS A 109 -0.38 -10.21 4.36
C HIS A 109 -0.04 -8.77 3.94
N TRP A 110 1.23 -8.40 4.07
CA TRP A 110 1.76 -7.09 3.67
C TRP A 110 3.29 -7.14 3.57
N VAL A 111 3.85 -6.20 2.83
CA VAL A 111 5.27 -5.83 2.87
C VAL A 111 5.39 -4.35 3.16
N PHE A 112 6.51 -3.96 3.78
CA PHE A 112 6.79 -2.59 4.15
C PHE A 112 8.20 -2.21 3.69
N GLU A 113 8.32 -1.08 3.01
CA GLU A 113 9.57 -0.57 2.47
C GLU A 113 9.80 0.87 2.95
N HIS A 114 11.07 1.23 3.15
CA HIS A 114 11.50 2.62 3.32
C HIS A 114 12.44 2.99 2.18
N LEU A 115 12.01 3.95 1.38
CA LEU A 115 12.67 4.37 0.17
C LEU A 115 13.28 5.76 0.37
N THR A 116 14.51 5.90 -0.10
CA THR A 116 15.22 7.17 -0.22
C THR A 116 15.76 7.26 -1.64
N SER A 117 16.20 8.44 -2.07
CA SER A 117 16.83 8.56 -3.40
C SER A 117 18.05 7.65 -3.57
N ALA A 118 18.76 7.35 -2.47
CA ALA A 118 19.90 6.43 -2.47
C ALA A 118 19.49 4.98 -2.71
N HIS A 119 18.35 4.52 -2.16
CA HIS A 119 17.90 3.13 -2.36
C HIS A 119 17.54 2.80 -3.82
N ILE A 120 17.04 3.78 -4.56
CA ILE A 120 16.62 3.65 -5.96
C ILE A 120 17.80 3.80 -6.94
N ARG A 121 18.90 4.42 -6.50
CA ARG A 121 20.11 4.59 -7.28
C ARG A 121 21.04 3.41 -7.01
N GLY A 122 21.46 2.73 -8.07
CA GLY A 122 22.45 1.67 -7.96
C GLY A 122 22.48 0.77 -9.18
N GLU A 123 23.53 -0.03 -9.25
CA GLU A 123 23.92 -0.81 -10.42
C GLU A 123 23.53 -2.28 -10.30
N SER A 124 22.73 -2.65 -9.30
CA SER A 124 22.23 -4.02 -9.17
C SER A 124 21.55 -4.50 -10.44
N ASP A 125 21.96 -5.70 -10.88
CA ASP A 125 21.45 -6.34 -12.08
C ASP A 125 20.30 -7.27 -11.74
N ARG A 126 19.12 -6.94 -12.27
CA ARG A 126 17.92 -7.75 -12.11
C ARG A 126 18.05 -9.12 -12.81
N GLN A 127 18.88 -9.22 -13.85
CA GLN A 127 19.06 -10.46 -14.61
C GLN A 127 19.77 -11.54 -13.80
N GLU A 128 20.54 -11.15 -12.77
CA GLU A 128 21.19 -12.08 -11.83
C GLU A 128 20.25 -12.55 -10.71
N CYS A 129 18.96 -12.18 -10.75
CA CYS A 129 17.99 -12.55 -9.74
C CYS A 129 16.99 -13.59 -10.28
N ASP A 130 16.94 -14.75 -9.64
CA ASP A 130 15.96 -15.79 -9.93
C ASP A 130 14.87 -15.89 -8.86
N PHE A 131 13.64 -16.13 -9.31
CA PHE A 131 12.53 -16.45 -8.40
C PHE A 131 12.82 -17.75 -7.66
N LYS A 132 12.83 -17.67 -6.33
CA LYS A 132 13.23 -18.77 -5.46
C LYS A 132 12.28 -18.97 -4.30
N GLU A 133 12.18 -20.22 -3.89
CA GLU A 133 11.44 -20.63 -2.69
C GLU A 133 12.07 -20.03 -1.43
N ASP A 134 11.24 -19.71 -0.44
CA ASP A 134 11.71 -19.26 0.87
C ASP A 134 11.81 -20.47 1.81
N GLU A 135 13.03 -20.99 1.96
CA GLU A 135 13.28 -22.21 2.73
C GLU A 135 13.02 -22.04 4.24
N THR A 136 12.95 -20.80 4.72
CA THR A 136 12.58 -20.48 6.11
C THR A 136 11.08 -20.69 6.40
N ILE A 137 10.27 -20.93 5.35
CA ILE A 137 8.86 -21.25 5.46
C ILE A 137 8.70 -22.76 5.42
N HIS A 138 7.94 -23.30 6.37
CA HIS A 138 7.63 -24.72 6.43
C HIS A 138 7.00 -25.19 5.09
N PRO A 139 7.40 -26.35 4.53
CA PRO A 139 6.96 -26.80 3.20
C PRO A 139 5.45 -26.76 2.95
N TYR A 140 4.62 -27.06 3.96
CA TYR A 140 3.14 -27.01 3.85
C TYR A 140 2.56 -25.64 3.46
N PHE A 141 3.32 -24.58 3.73
CA PHE A 141 2.88 -23.20 3.55
C PHE A 141 3.71 -22.47 2.50
N ARG A 142 4.55 -23.19 1.75
CA ARG A 142 5.48 -22.58 0.81
C ARG A 142 4.89 -22.55 -0.59
N ALA A 143 4.89 -21.38 -1.21
CA ALA A 143 4.66 -21.25 -2.64
C ALA A 143 5.91 -21.69 -3.43
N THR A 144 5.72 -22.35 -4.55
CA THR A 144 6.79 -22.84 -5.44
C THR A 144 6.64 -22.25 -6.84
N ASN A 145 7.70 -22.27 -7.63
CA ASN A 145 7.64 -21.82 -9.02
C ASN A 145 6.65 -22.64 -9.87
N TRP A 146 6.40 -23.89 -9.50
CA TRP A 146 5.43 -24.75 -10.16
C TRP A 146 3.99 -24.30 -9.96
N ASP A 147 3.67 -23.63 -8.86
CA ASP A 147 2.31 -23.12 -8.62
C ASP A 147 1.92 -22.02 -9.61
N PHE A 148 2.90 -21.22 -10.04
CA PHE A 148 2.71 -20.12 -10.99
C PHE A 148 2.82 -20.57 -12.45
N LYS A 149 3.50 -21.68 -12.72
CA LYS A 149 3.78 -22.14 -14.08
C LYS A 149 2.49 -22.46 -14.82
N ARG A 150 2.24 -21.76 -15.94
CA ARG A 150 1.01 -21.89 -16.76
C ARG A 150 -0.30 -21.61 -16.00
N SER A 151 -0.23 -20.89 -14.88
CA SER A 151 -1.42 -20.47 -14.12
C SER A 151 -2.24 -19.37 -14.81
N GLY A 152 -1.65 -18.66 -15.79
CA GLY A 152 -2.23 -17.44 -16.35
C GLY A 152 -1.84 -16.16 -15.59
N TYR A 153 -1.15 -16.30 -14.45
CA TYR A 153 -0.69 -15.19 -13.63
C TYR A 153 0.83 -15.03 -13.64
N ASP A 154 1.28 -13.79 -13.53
CA ASP A 154 2.66 -13.47 -13.24
C ASP A 154 2.98 -13.69 -11.76
N ARG A 155 4.28 -13.92 -11.50
CA ARG A 155 4.87 -13.77 -10.16
C ARG A 155 5.04 -12.28 -9.86
N GLY A 156 3.96 -11.65 -9.40
CA GLY A 156 3.89 -10.24 -9.08
C GLY A 156 4.56 -9.91 -7.75
N HIS A 157 5.51 -8.98 -7.76
CA HIS A 157 6.21 -8.54 -6.56
C HIS A 157 5.33 -7.61 -5.72
N LEU A 158 5.40 -7.72 -4.39
CA LEU A 158 4.83 -6.70 -3.50
C LEU A 158 5.87 -5.63 -3.17
N ALA A 159 7.05 -6.03 -2.70
CA ALA A 159 8.24 -5.19 -2.61
C ALA A 159 8.97 -5.28 -3.94
N ALA A 160 8.97 -4.19 -4.72
CA ALA A 160 9.41 -4.22 -6.11
C ALA A 160 10.94 -4.22 -6.22
N ALA A 161 11.52 -5.12 -7.02
CA ALA A 161 12.97 -5.22 -7.20
C ALA A 161 13.65 -3.87 -7.51
N ALA A 162 13.00 -3.02 -8.34
CA ALA A 162 13.51 -1.71 -8.72
C ALA A 162 13.56 -0.68 -7.57
N ASN A 163 12.98 -0.99 -6.41
CA ASN A 163 13.06 -0.17 -5.20
C ASN A 163 14.34 -0.45 -4.39
N HIS A 164 15.06 -1.54 -4.67
CA HIS A 164 16.21 -2.01 -3.90
C HIS A 164 17.47 -2.12 -4.75
N ARG A 165 17.72 -1.13 -5.62
CA ARG A 165 18.86 -1.13 -6.57
C ARG A 165 20.22 -0.85 -5.95
N HIS A 166 20.24 -0.38 -4.70
CA HIS A 166 21.47 -0.06 -3.97
C HIS A 166 22.27 -1.28 -3.52
N SER A 167 21.68 -2.49 -3.54
CA SER A 167 22.31 -3.73 -3.09
C SER A 167 21.78 -4.90 -3.90
N GLN A 168 22.70 -5.68 -4.49
CA GLN A 168 22.34 -6.89 -5.25
C GLN A 168 21.61 -7.91 -4.38
N SER A 169 22.04 -8.02 -3.12
CA SER A 169 21.41 -8.88 -2.11
C SER A 169 20.00 -8.39 -1.77
N ALA A 170 19.81 -7.09 -1.55
CA ALA A 170 18.48 -6.52 -1.30
C ALA A 170 17.53 -6.69 -2.49
N MET A 171 18.03 -6.56 -3.73
CA MET A 171 17.25 -6.87 -4.93
C MET A 171 16.91 -8.36 -5.00
N GLY A 172 17.88 -9.25 -4.80
CA GLY A 172 17.69 -10.70 -4.82
C GLY A 172 16.69 -11.20 -3.78
N ASP A 173 16.63 -10.55 -2.61
CA ASP A 173 15.62 -10.82 -1.57
C ASP A 173 14.19 -10.56 -2.04
N THR A 174 13.97 -9.70 -3.03
CA THR A 174 12.62 -9.46 -3.57
C THR A 174 12.09 -10.60 -4.43
N PHE A 175 12.97 -11.49 -4.89
CA PHE A 175 12.60 -12.64 -5.72
C PHE A 175 12.23 -13.88 -4.92
N TYR A 176 12.26 -13.82 -3.58
CA TYR A 176 11.64 -14.87 -2.77
C TYR A 176 10.14 -14.94 -3.04
N LEU A 177 9.62 -16.15 -3.26
CA LEU A 177 8.18 -16.38 -3.46
C LEU A 177 7.33 -15.97 -2.25
N SER A 178 7.95 -15.76 -1.09
CA SER A 178 7.29 -15.16 0.07
C SER A 178 7.00 -13.66 -0.06
N ASN A 179 7.47 -12.99 -1.11
CA ASN A 179 7.14 -11.62 -1.52
C ASN A 179 6.17 -11.58 -2.71
N ILE A 180 5.72 -12.73 -3.20
CA ILE A 180 5.02 -12.84 -4.49
C ILE A 180 3.54 -13.11 -4.28
N SER A 181 2.72 -12.49 -5.13
CA SER A 181 1.31 -12.85 -5.31
C SER A 181 0.99 -13.08 -6.79
N PRO A 182 0.02 -13.94 -7.12
CA PRO A 182 -0.48 -14.06 -8.48
C PRO A 182 -1.10 -12.75 -8.95
N GLN A 183 -0.52 -12.16 -10.01
CA GLN A 183 -1.01 -10.92 -10.59
C GLN A 183 -1.33 -11.13 -12.07
N VAL A 184 -2.41 -10.51 -12.56
CA VAL A 184 -2.68 -10.42 -14.00
C VAL A 184 -1.46 -9.78 -14.68
N GLY A 185 -0.96 -10.39 -15.75
CA GLY A 185 0.27 -9.95 -16.41
C GLY A 185 0.06 -8.65 -17.21
N GLU A 186 -0.41 -8.80 -18.45
CA GLU A 186 -0.69 -7.67 -19.36
C GLU A 186 -1.84 -6.80 -18.85
N GLY A 187 -1.63 -5.49 -18.85
CA GLY A 187 -2.56 -4.48 -18.37
C GLY A 187 -2.63 -4.35 -16.84
N PHE A 188 -1.88 -5.14 -16.07
CA PHE A 188 -1.78 -4.98 -14.63
C PHE A 188 -0.34 -5.01 -14.13
N ASN A 189 0.23 -6.17 -13.78
CA ASN A 189 1.59 -6.30 -13.22
C ASN A 189 2.64 -5.59 -14.09
N ARG A 190 2.59 -5.83 -15.41
CA ARG A 190 3.59 -5.31 -16.36
C ARG A 190 3.35 -3.85 -16.72
N ASP A 191 2.14 -3.33 -16.45
CA ASP A 191 1.65 -2.05 -16.94
C ASP A 191 1.13 -1.16 -15.80
N ALA A 192 -0.17 -1.21 -15.48
CA ALA A 192 -0.82 -0.29 -14.55
C ALA A 192 -0.24 -0.34 -13.12
N TRP A 193 0.09 -1.53 -12.61
CA TRP A 193 0.73 -1.70 -11.30
C TRP A 193 2.15 -1.14 -11.31
N ASN A 194 2.95 -1.47 -12.34
CA ASN A 194 4.29 -0.91 -12.53
C ASN A 194 4.27 0.63 -12.69
N ARG A 195 3.22 1.21 -13.29
CA ARG A 195 3.03 2.67 -13.32
C ARG A 195 2.89 3.26 -11.92
N LEU A 196 2.11 2.62 -11.04
CA LEU A 196 2.01 3.03 -9.64
C LEU A 196 3.36 2.88 -8.92
N GLU A 197 4.09 1.79 -9.15
CA GLU A 197 5.43 1.61 -8.57
C GLU A 197 6.43 2.66 -9.05
N ARG A 198 6.42 3.00 -10.36
CA ARG A 198 7.24 4.08 -10.92
C ARG A 198 6.89 5.43 -10.30
N TYR A 199 5.61 5.68 -10.07
CA TYR A 199 5.15 6.89 -9.39
C TYR A 199 5.71 6.95 -7.96
N VAL A 200 5.54 5.89 -7.17
CA VAL A 200 6.07 5.80 -5.79
C VAL A 200 7.59 5.99 -5.76
N ARG A 201 8.34 5.36 -6.65
CA ARG A 201 9.79 5.61 -6.79
C ARG A 201 10.09 7.07 -7.13
N GLY A 202 9.30 7.68 -8.00
CA GLY A 202 9.43 9.08 -8.39
C GLY A 202 9.29 10.06 -7.23
N LEU A 203 8.51 9.72 -6.20
CA LEU A 203 8.34 10.54 -4.99
C LEU A 203 9.66 10.76 -4.24
N THR A 204 10.61 9.83 -4.32
CA THR A 204 11.95 9.98 -3.71
C THR A 204 12.78 11.13 -4.30
N LYS A 205 12.34 11.74 -5.42
CA LYS A 205 12.95 12.97 -5.96
C LYS A 205 12.49 14.23 -5.23
N GLN A 206 11.34 14.17 -4.56
CA GLN A 206 10.71 15.31 -3.89
C GLN A 206 10.73 15.16 -2.36
N PHE A 207 10.71 13.93 -1.87
CA PHE A 207 10.66 13.60 -0.44
C PHE A 207 11.91 12.83 -0.02
N ASN A 208 12.42 13.16 1.17
CA ASN A 208 13.64 12.54 1.69
C ASN A 208 13.39 11.07 2.06
N ASN A 209 12.24 10.81 2.67
CA ASN A 209 11.80 9.48 3.07
C ASN A 209 10.42 9.19 2.49
N VAL A 210 10.27 8.03 1.86
CA VAL A 210 9.01 7.51 1.36
C VAL A 210 8.81 6.13 1.96
N TYR A 211 7.77 5.97 2.76
CA TYR A 211 7.40 4.70 3.39
C TYR A 211 6.22 4.12 2.65
N VAL A 212 6.28 2.84 2.28
CA VAL A 212 5.20 2.20 1.52
C VAL A 212 4.85 0.84 2.12
N CYS A 213 3.58 0.68 2.44
CA CYS A 213 2.98 -0.61 2.75
C CYS A 213 2.23 -1.12 1.51
N THR A 214 2.53 -2.35 1.08
CA THR A 214 1.86 -3.00 -0.06
C THR A 214 1.26 -4.33 0.39
N GLY A 215 0.06 -4.68 -0.06
CA GLY A 215 -0.55 -5.96 0.29
C GLY A 215 -1.70 -6.37 -0.64
N PRO A 216 -2.12 -7.64 -0.59
CA PRO A 216 -3.30 -8.13 -1.30
C PRO A 216 -4.60 -7.81 -0.54
N LEU A 217 -5.72 -7.81 -1.26
CA LEU A 217 -7.08 -7.76 -0.69
C LEU A 217 -7.98 -8.83 -1.32
N TYR A 218 -8.90 -9.34 -0.51
CA TYR A 218 -9.92 -10.31 -0.91
C TYR A 218 -11.31 -9.70 -0.65
N LEU A 219 -11.75 -8.85 -1.58
CA LEU A 219 -12.94 -8.01 -1.40
C LEU A 219 -14.23 -8.78 -1.75
N PRO A 220 -15.30 -8.59 -0.97
CA PRO A 220 -16.56 -9.26 -1.25
C PRO A 220 -17.29 -8.61 -2.44
N ARG A 221 -18.13 -9.39 -3.11
CA ARG A 221 -19.02 -8.93 -4.19
C ARG A 221 -20.43 -9.47 -3.95
N MET A 222 -21.42 -8.67 -4.31
CA MET A 222 -22.82 -9.11 -4.26
C MET A 222 -23.10 -10.01 -5.46
N GLU A 223 -23.68 -11.18 -5.20
CA GLU A 223 -24.12 -12.09 -6.26
C GLU A 223 -25.64 -11.93 -6.53
N SER A 224 -26.16 -12.66 -7.52
CA SER A 224 -27.57 -12.54 -7.97
C SER A 224 -28.60 -12.91 -6.91
N ASP A 225 -28.20 -13.62 -5.86
CA ASP A 225 -29.05 -13.97 -4.72
C ASP A 225 -29.14 -12.84 -3.66
N GLY A 226 -28.47 -11.70 -3.90
CA GLY A 226 -28.47 -10.55 -3.01
C GLY A 226 -27.52 -10.68 -1.81
N LYS A 227 -26.70 -11.73 -1.72
CA LYS A 227 -25.73 -11.92 -0.64
C LYS A 227 -24.32 -11.52 -1.08
N MET A 228 -23.48 -11.21 -0.09
CA MET A 228 -22.09 -10.86 -0.29
C MET A 228 -21.20 -12.10 -0.15
N TYR A 229 -20.34 -12.33 -1.14
CA TYR A 229 -19.39 -13.43 -1.17
C TYR A 229 -17.98 -12.94 -1.40
N VAL A 230 -17.01 -13.53 -0.71
CA VAL A 230 -15.59 -13.41 -1.06
C VAL A 230 -15.24 -14.63 -1.90
N LYS A 231 -14.93 -14.42 -3.18
CA LYS A 231 -14.53 -15.46 -4.12
C LYS A 231 -13.23 -15.09 -4.80
N TYR A 232 -12.28 -16.01 -4.77
CA TYR A 232 -10.99 -15.87 -5.42
C TYR A 232 -10.48 -17.24 -5.89
N GLU A 233 -9.66 -17.23 -6.93
CA GLU A 233 -8.99 -18.44 -7.43
C GLU A 233 -7.82 -18.83 -6.52
N VAL A 234 -7.50 -20.12 -6.47
CA VAL A 234 -6.24 -20.62 -5.93
C VAL A 234 -5.50 -21.39 -7.04
N ILE A 235 -4.19 -21.15 -7.18
CA ILE A 235 -3.37 -21.75 -8.25
C ILE A 235 -2.37 -22.76 -7.69
N GLY A 236 -1.98 -23.71 -8.55
CA GLY A 236 -0.97 -24.70 -8.21
C GLY A 236 -1.41 -25.76 -7.21
N ARG A 237 -0.50 -26.67 -6.87
CA ARG A 237 -0.74 -27.74 -5.90
C ARG A 237 -0.79 -27.21 -4.47
N ASN A 238 -0.13 -26.09 -4.22
CA ASN A 238 -0.08 -25.47 -2.90
C ASN A 238 -1.23 -24.47 -2.66
N HIS A 239 -2.16 -24.34 -3.62
CA HIS A 239 -3.34 -23.47 -3.54
C HIS A 239 -2.98 -22.02 -3.19
N VAL A 240 -2.03 -21.44 -3.92
CA VAL A 240 -1.65 -20.03 -3.74
C VAL A 240 -2.82 -19.15 -4.12
N ALA A 241 -3.28 -18.30 -3.20
CA ALA A 241 -4.44 -17.46 -3.42
C ALA A 241 -4.16 -16.36 -4.45
N VAL A 242 -5.09 -16.14 -5.37
CA VAL A 242 -5.09 -15.04 -6.33
C VAL A 242 -5.87 -13.87 -5.73
N PRO A 243 -5.22 -12.77 -5.30
CA PRO A 243 -5.93 -11.64 -4.71
C PRO A 243 -6.92 -11.00 -5.68
N THR A 244 -8.03 -10.51 -5.16
CA THR A 244 -9.01 -9.76 -5.97
C THR A 244 -8.49 -8.36 -6.32
N HIS A 245 -7.73 -7.76 -5.41
CA HIS A 245 -7.17 -6.42 -5.52
C HIS A 245 -5.83 -6.38 -4.79
N PHE A 246 -5.08 -5.29 -5.03
CA PHE A 246 -3.89 -4.94 -4.27
C PHE A 246 -3.99 -3.51 -3.77
N PHE A 247 -3.34 -3.22 -2.65
CA PHE A 247 -3.24 -1.88 -2.12
C PHE A 247 -1.79 -1.40 -2.04
N LYS A 248 -1.61 -0.08 -2.11
CA LYS A 248 -0.42 0.61 -1.61
C LYS A 248 -0.83 1.78 -0.73
N VAL A 249 -0.29 1.88 0.46
CA VAL A 249 -0.40 3.06 1.32
C VAL A 249 0.98 3.65 1.52
N ILE A 250 1.12 4.92 1.14
CA ILE A 250 2.40 5.62 1.01
C ILE A 250 2.39 6.81 1.95
N ALA A 251 3.39 6.93 2.82
CA ALA A 251 3.65 8.11 3.61
C ALA A 251 4.95 8.78 3.15
N CYS A 252 4.87 10.05 2.79
CA CYS A 252 5.99 10.84 2.32
C CYS A 252 6.39 11.88 3.37
N GLU A 253 7.67 11.91 3.76
CA GLU A 253 8.23 12.89 4.69
C GLU A 253 8.97 13.99 3.92
N THR A 254 8.49 15.23 4.08
CA THR A 254 9.14 16.42 3.52
C THR A 254 10.45 16.73 4.26
N ASN A 255 11.24 17.64 3.71
CA ASN A 255 12.43 18.17 4.39
C ASN A 255 12.13 18.91 5.71
N LYS A 256 10.88 19.30 5.95
CA LYS A 256 10.42 19.94 7.20
C LYS A 256 9.86 18.93 8.21
N GLY A 257 9.89 17.64 7.93
CA GLY A 257 9.30 16.59 8.77
C GLY A 257 7.78 16.48 8.66
N GLU A 258 7.15 17.21 7.73
CA GLU A 258 5.72 17.10 7.47
C GLU A 258 5.41 15.82 6.69
N LEU A 259 4.29 15.17 7.02
CA LEU A 259 3.87 13.91 6.42
C LEU A 259 2.67 14.09 5.48
N ILE A 260 2.73 13.44 4.32
CA ILE A 260 1.63 13.34 3.35
C ILE A 260 1.32 11.87 3.12
N LEU A 261 0.04 11.50 3.12
CA LEU A 261 -0.42 10.14 2.90
C LEU A 261 -1.12 10.01 1.54
N GLU A 262 -0.84 8.93 0.82
CA GLU A 262 -1.66 8.49 -0.31
C GLU A 262 -2.00 7.00 -0.19
N SER A 263 -3.23 6.64 -0.52
CA SER A 263 -3.73 5.26 -0.42
C SER A 263 -4.46 4.83 -1.69
N TYR A 264 -3.95 3.77 -2.30
CA TYR A 264 -4.43 3.24 -3.58
C TYR A 264 -4.97 1.82 -3.41
N VAL A 265 -6.07 1.51 -4.12
CA VAL A 265 -6.55 0.13 -4.32
C VAL A 265 -6.77 -0.10 -5.81
N MET A 266 -6.15 -1.15 -6.35
CA MET A 266 -6.26 -1.52 -7.77
C MET A 266 -6.77 -2.95 -7.92
N PRO A 267 -7.74 -3.22 -8.82
CA PRO A 267 -8.20 -4.57 -9.08
C PRO A 267 -7.11 -5.40 -9.76
N ASN A 268 -7.02 -6.68 -9.39
CA ASN A 268 -6.15 -7.64 -10.06
C ASN A 268 -6.78 -8.09 -11.38
N ALA A 269 -6.84 -7.17 -12.35
CA ALA A 269 -7.51 -7.32 -13.63
C ALA A 269 -6.82 -6.43 -14.68
N LYS A 270 -7.09 -6.67 -15.97
CA LYS A 270 -6.60 -5.80 -17.04
C LYS A 270 -7.15 -4.38 -16.85
N ILE A 271 -6.26 -3.39 -16.80
CA ILE A 271 -6.60 -1.96 -16.67
C ILE A 271 -6.11 -1.24 -17.93
N ASP A 272 -6.93 -0.32 -18.45
CA ASP A 272 -6.54 0.53 -19.58
C ASP A 272 -5.33 1.41 -19.21
N ASN A 273 -4.32 1.45 -20.09
CA ASN A 273 -3.09 2.20 -19.87
C ASN A 273 -3.30 3.71 -19.70
N ASN A 274 -4.40 4.26 -20.23
CA ASN A 274 -4.77 5.66 -20.10
C ASN A 274 -5.56 5.95 -18.82
N TYR A 275 -5.99 4.92 -18.08
CA TYR A 275 -6.77 5.10 -16.86
C TYR A 275 -5.91 5.77 -15.75
N PRO A 276 -6.25 6.97 -15.27
CA PRO A 276 -5.40 7.73 -14.35
C PRO A 276 -5.22 7.09 -12.97
N LEU A 277 -4.01 7.12 -12.41
CA LEU A 277 -3.72 6.55 -11.07
C LEU A 277 -4.57 7.17 -9.96
N LYS A 278 -4.84 8.49 -10.05
CA LYS A 278 -5.67 9.22 -9.08
C LYS A 278 -7.08 8.64 -8.91
N ASN A 279 -7.59 7.90 -9.90
CA ASN A 279 -8.91 7.29 -9.83
C ASN A 279 -8.91 6.01 -8.96
N PHE A 280 -7.75 5.52 -8.53
CA PHE A 280 -7.59 4.41 -7.59
C PHE A 280 -7.37 4.87 -6.14
N LEU A 281 -7.39 6.19 -5.89
CA LEU A 281 -7.29 6.74 -4.53
C LEU A 281 -8.53 6.37 -3.72
N VAL A 282 -8.32 5.82 -2.52
CA VAL A 282 -9.37 5.47 -1.56
C VAL A 282 -9.01 6.00 -0.17
N PRO A 283 -9.97 6.18 0.76
CA PRO A 283 -9.65 6.43 2.16
C PRO A 283 -8.81 5.30 2.75
N VAL A 284 -7.79 5.63 3.56
CA VAL A 284 -6.91 4.62 4.16
C VAL A 284 -7.69 3.66 5.05
N GLU A 285 -8.74 4.15 5.72
CA GLU A 285 -9.63 3.38 6.58
C GLU A 285 -10.36 2.27 5.80
N SER A 286 -10.60 2.47 4.50
CA SER A 286 -11.19 1.45 3.65
C SER A 286 -10.24 0.26 3.46
N ILE A 287 -8.95 0.54 3.34
CA ILE A 287 -7.90 -0.49 3.25
C ILE A 287 -7.74 -1.18 4.60
N GLU A 288 -7.71 -0.43 5.70
CA GLU A 288 -7.59 -0.99 7.06
C GLU A 288 -8.74 -1.96 7.37
N ARG A 289 -9.99 -1.55 7.09
CA ARG A 289 -11.17 -2.41 7.25
C ARG A 289 -11.14 -3.65 6.36
N ALA A 290 -10.70 -3.51 5.11
CA ALA A 290 -10.69 -4.62 4.16
C ALA A 290 -9.53 -5.60 4.37
N SER A 291 -8.39 -5.14 4.88
CA SER A 291 -7.20 -5.96 5.13
C SER A 291 -7.13 -6.55 6.54
N GLY A 292 -7.83 -5.94 7.50
CA GLY A 292 -7.69 -6.28 8.92
C GLY A 292 -6.38 -5.78 9.53
N LEU A 293 -5.77 -4.73 8.95
CA LEU A 293 -4.50 -4.14 9.37
C LEU A 293 -4.69 -2.70 9.83
N LEU A 294 -3.80 -2.20 10.67
CA LEU A 294 -3.70 -0.76 11.00
C LEU A 294 -2.45 -0.17 10.38
N LEU A 295 -2.61 0.83 9.52
CA LEU A 295 -1.53 1.35 8.68
C LEU A 295 -1.03 2.68 9.25
N PHE A 296 0.28 2.80 9.50
CA PHE A 296 0.88 4.01 10.08
C PHE A 296 0.24 4.39 11.43
N ASP A 297 -0.03 3.41 12.28
CA ASP A 297 -0.82 3.53 13.51
C ASP A 297 -0.13 4.31 14.63
N ARG A 298 1.21 4.46 14.56
CA ARG A 298 1.98 5.31 15.47
C ARG A 298 1.82 6.81 15.22
N ILE A 299 1.10 7.19 14.17
CA ILE A 299 0.87 8.58 13.79
C ILE A 299 -0.64 8.87 13.74
N PRO A 300 -1.15 9.79 14.58
CA PRO A 300 -2.54 10.22 14.50
C PRO A 300 -2.87 10.83 13.12
N ARG A 301 -4.02 10.49 12.53
CA ARG A 301 -4.40 10.91 11.17
C ARG A 301 -4.43 12.43 10.95
N ASN A 302 -4.80 13.19 11.99
CA ASN A 302 -4.84 14.65 11.96
C ASN A 302 -3.45 15.32 11.91
N THR A 303 -2.36 14.57 12.03
CA THR A 303 -1.00 15.10 11.91
C THR A 303 -0.50 15.14 10.46
N PHE A 304 -1.12 14.38 9.56
CA PHE A 304 -0.80 14.44 8.14
C PHE A 304 -1.18 15.81 7.58
N LYS A 305 -0.33 16.43 6.77
CA LYS A 305 -0.66 17.69 6.09
C LYS A 305 -1.66 17.49 4.98
N ALA A 306 -1.63 16.33 4.35
CA ALA A 306 -2.61 15.93 3.38
C ALA A 306 -2.78 14.41 3.33
N ILE A 307 -4.00 13.96 3.05
CA ILE A 307 -4.36 12.59 2.71
C ILE A 307 -5.01 12.64 1.32
N ASN A 308 -4.44 11.92 0.35
CA ASN A 308 -4.90 11.89 -1.05
C ASN A 308 -5.06 13.29 -1.66
N GLY A 309 -4.13 14.20 -1.35
CA GLY A 309 -4.12 15.58 -1.85
C GLY A 309 -5.11 16.54 -1.18
N ARG A 310 -5.70 16.19 -0.03
CA ARG A 310 -6.62 17.02 0.74
C ARG A 310 -6.18 17.14 2.20
N GLN A 311 -6.50 18.25 2.87
CA GLN A 311 -6.31 18.31 4.32
C GLN A 311 -7.16 17.24 5.02
N PRO A 312 -6.65 16.56 6.07
CA PRO A 312 -7.37 15.52 6.79
C PRO A 312 -8.65 16.02 7.46
#